data_AF-K1SX84-F1
#
_entry.id   AF-K1SX84-F1
#
_cell.length_a   1.000
_cell.length_b   1.000
_cell.length_c   1.000
_cell.angle_alpha   90.00
_cell.angle_beta   90.00
_cell.angle_gamma   90.00
#
_symmetry.space_group_name_H-M   'P 1'
#
loop_
_entity.id
_entity.type
_entity.pdbx_description
1 polymer ?
#
loop_
_entity_poly.entity_id
_entity_poly.type
_entity_poly.pdbx_seq_one_letter_code
_entity_poly.pdbx_strand_id
1 'polypeptide(L)'
;MIDAVVNYYGKIDAPITNKQVLITTGGSEALQIALSCILDEGDEIIIPEPFYPNYSTFVTLTGATIRPITTTPEENYKFAIRERVEACINEHTRAILFTNPGNPTGTILTEEELRLMADIAKEHNLFIIGDEVYREFVYGGEKLMSLLQLEGYEDNVVVIDSVSKRFSA
;
A
#
# COMPACT_ATOMS: atom_id res chain seq x y z
N MET A 1 -3.02 -7.57 -22.11
CA MET A 1 -2.32 -6.86 -21.02
C MET A 1 -2.67 -7.46 -19.66
N ILE A 2 -3.95 -7.61 -19.31
CA ILE A 2 -4.37 -8.29 -18.06
C ILE A 2 -3.71 -9.67 -17.89
N ASP A 3 -3.74 -10.53 -18.92
CA ASP A 3 -3.09 -11.85 -18.84
C ASP A 3 -1.58 -11.77 -18.56
N ALA A 4 -0.91 -10.71 -19.02
CA ALA A 4 0.51 -10.52 -18.75
C ALA A 4 0.77 -10.15 -17.29
N VAL A 5 -0.10 -9.32 -16.69
CA VAL A 5 -0.07 -8.99 -15.26
C VAL A 5 -0.33 -10.24 -14.43
N VAL A 6 -1.38 -11.00 -14.75
CA VAL A 6 -1.71 -12.25 -14.06
C VAL A 6 -0.56 -13.25 -14.14
N ASN A 7 0.02 -13.46 -15.32
CA ASN A 7 1.17 -14.34 -15.48
C ASN A 7 2.42 -13.84 -14.76
N TYR A 8 2.63 -12.52 -14.65
CA TYR A 8 3.74 -11.96 -13.90
C TYR A 8 3.58 -12.23 -12.40
N TYR A 9 2.41 -11.94 -11.83
CA TYR A 9 2.13 -12.17 -10.41
C TYR A 9 2.17 -13.67 -10.05
N GLY A 10 1.74 -14.54 -10.96
CA GLY A 10 1.90 -15.99 -10.80
C GLY A 10 3.36 -16.49 -10.77
N LYS A 11 4.33 -15.74 -11.34
CA LYS A 11 5.76 -16.09 -11.30
C LYS A 11 6.45 -15.68 -9.99
N ILE A 12 5.80 -14.83 -9.19
CA ILE A 12 6.32 -14.35 -7.90
C ILE A 12 5.51 -14.90 -6.73
N ASP A 13 4.86 -16.06 -6.93
CA ASP A 13 4.08 -16.76 -5.91
C ASP A 13 2.93 -15.90 -5.33
N ALA A 14 2.32 -15.04 -6.15
CA ALA A 14 1.17 -14.20 -5.82
C ALA A 14 0.04 -14.43 -6.83
N PRO A 15 -0.55 -15.64 -6.91
CA PRO A 15 -1.53 -15.95 -7.95
C PRO A 15 -2.78 -15.07 -7.83
N ILE A 16 -3.11 -14.36 -8.90
CA ILE A 16 -4.33 -13.55 -9.04
C ILE A 16 -5.09 -13.95 -10.30
N THR A 17 -6.35 -13.55 -10.41
CA THR A 17 -7.20 -13.82 -11.58
C THR A 17 -7.45 -12.56 -12.40
N ASN A 18 -7.87 -12.72 -13.65
CA ASN A 18 -8.23 -11.60 -14.53
C ASN A 18 -9.31 -10.67 -13.93
N LYS A 19 -10.16 -11.19 -13.03
CA LYS A 19 -11.21 -10.40 -12.36
C LYS A 19 -10.69 -9.50 -11.23
N GLN A 20 -9.47 -9.77 -10.75
CA GLN A 20 -8.80 -9.03 -9.68
C GLN A 20 -7.83 -7.97 -10.24
N VAL A 21 -7.81 -7.76 -11.56
CA VAL A 21 -6.92 -6.82 -12.22
C VAL A 21 -7.72 -5.73 -12.90
N LEU A 22 -7.49 -4.48 -12.50
CA LEU A 22 -7.95 -3.29 -13.20
C LEU A 22 -6.76 -2.58 -13.82
N ILE A 23 -6.85 -2.32 -15.12
CA ILE A 23 -5.87 -1.52 -15.84
C ILE A 23 -6.30 -0.05 -15.80
N THR A 24 -5.35 0.83 -15.50
CA THR A 24 -5.54 2.28 -15.44
C THR A 24 -4.46 3.02 -16.22
N THR A 25 -4.64 4.33 -16.37
CA THR A 25 -3.72 5.32 -16.91
C THR A 25 -2.65 5.68 -15.86
N GLY A 26 -1.89 4.65 -15.45
CA GLY A 26 -0.83 4.76 -14.45
C GLY A 26 -1.31 4.62 -13.00
N GLY A 27 -0.33 4.49 -12.09
CA GLY A 27 -0.59 4.25 -10.66
C GLY A 27 -1.36 5.37 -9.96
N SER A 28 -1.23 6.62 -10.42
CA SER A 28 -2.00 7.74 -9.86
C SER A 28 -3.50 7.62 -10.12
N GLU A 29 -3.93 7.15 -11.30
CA GLU A 29 -5.36 6.90 -11.56
C GLU A 29 -5.85 5.68 -10.77
N ALA A 30 -5.02 4.64 -10.61
CA ALA A 30 -5.35 3.49 -9.77
C ALA A 30 -5.57 3.89 -8.29
N LEU A 31 -4.70 4.73 -7.74
CA LEU A 31 -4.85 5.28 -6.39
C LEU A 31 -6.13 6.11 -6.26
N GLN A 32 -6.42 6.99 -7.22
CA GLN A 32 -7.65 7.79 -7.21
C GLN A 32 -8.89 6.91 -7.21
N ILE A 33 -8.96 5.93 -8.11
CA ILE A 33 -10.10 4.99 -8.19
C ILE A 33 -10.24 4.21 -6.88
N ALA A 34 -9.15 3.64 -6.36
CA ALA A 34 -9.17 2.85 -5.13
C ALA A 34 -9.67 3.68 -3.94
N LEU A 35 -9.10 4.88 -3.74
CA LEU A 35 -9.47 5.76 -2.63
C LEU A 35 -10.91 6.26 -2.75
N SER A 36 -11.37 6.67 -3.94
CA SER A 36 -12.76 7.09 -4.16
C SER A 36 -13.78 5.95 -4.04
N CYS A 37 -13.35 4.69 -4.13
CA CYS A 37 -14.24 3.53 -3.94
C CYS A 37 -14.40 3.13 -2.48
N ILE A 38 -13.43 3.44 -1.62
CA ILE A 38 -13.41 2.94 -0.24
C ILE A 38 -13.62 4.04 0.81
N LEU A 39 -13.37 5.31 0.47
CA LEU A 39 -13.45 6.45 1.38
C LEU A 39 -14.69 7.30 1.10
N ASP A 40 -15.35 7.75 2.17
CA ASP A 40 -16.40 8.75 2.18
C ASP A 40 -15.96 10.03 2.94
N GLU A 41 -16.82 11.06 2.92
CA GLU A 41 -16.60 12.29 3.70
C GLU A 41 -16.50 11.98 5.20
N GLY A 42 -15.42 12.45 5.83
CA GLY A 42 -15.16 12.23 7.26
C GLY A 42 -14.38 10.95 7.59
N ASP A 43 -14.10 10.09 6.62
CA ASP A 43 -13.21 8.94 6.84
C ASP A 43 -11.76 9.38 7.11
N GLU A 44 -11.02 8.53 7.82
CA GLU A 44 -9.59 8.65 8.07
C GLU A 44 -8.82 7.51 7.38
N ILE A 45 -7.69 7.85 6.77
CA ILE A 45 -6.73 6.87 6.23
C ILE A 45 -5.38 7.04 6.90
N ILE A 46 -4.80 5.93 7.36
CA ILE A 46 -3.50 5.93 8.02
C ILE A 46 -2.39 5.87 6.98
N ILE A 47 -1.44 6.81 7.03
CA ILE A 47 -0.30 6.86 6.11
C ILE A 47 0.97 7.23 6.88
N PRO A 48 2.08 6.48 6.79
CA PRO A 48 3.33 6.85 7.43
C PRO A 48 3.96 8.06 6.75
N GLU A 49 4.40 9.07 7.51
CA GLU A 49 5.10 10.24 6.97
C GLU A 49 6.63 10.14 7.14
N PRO A 50 7.42 10.67 6.20
CA PRO A 50 7.00 11.38 4.99
C PRO A 50 6.48 10.42 3.91
N PHE A 51 5.53 10.89 3.08
CA PHE A 51 4.91 10.09 2.02
C PHE A 51 4.85 10.85 0.69
N TYR A 52 4.49 10.14 -0.39
CA TYR A 52 4.28 10.72 -1.72
C TYR A 52 3.19 11.83 -1.70
N PRO A 53 3.52 13.09 -2.05
CA PRO A 53 2.62 14.23 -1.79
C PRO A 53 1.21 14.12 -2.38
N ASN A 54 1.06 13.43 -3.52
CA ASN A 54 -0.25 13.33 -4.17
C ASN A 54 -1.25 12.48 -3.38
N TYR A 55 -0.83 11.67 -2.40
CA TYR A 55 -1.75 11.02 -1.49
C TYR A 55 -2.66 12.03 -0.78
N SER A 56 -2.11 13.16 -0.32
CA SER A 56 -2.91 14.23 0.30
C SER A 56 -3.98 14.74 -0.66
N THR A 57 -3.63 14.95 -1.93
CA THR A 57 -4.59 15.40 -2.94
C THR A 57 -5.69 14.36 -3.16
N PHE A 58 -5.35 13.08 -3.34
CA PHE A 58 -6.34 12.04 -3.62
C PHE A 58 -7.28 11.79 -2.44
N VAL A 59 -6.76 11.82 -1.21
CA VAL A 59 -7.55 11.65 0.01
C VAL A 59 -8.47 12.86 0.24
N THR A 60 -7.96 14.09 0.07
CA THR A 60 -8.79 15.30 0.26
C THR A 60 -9.94 15.36 -0.76
N LEU A 61 -9.76 14.82 -1.98
CA LEU A 61 -10.82 14.80 -2.99
C LEU A 61 -12.03 13.94 -2.61
N THR A 62 -11.88 12.97 -1.70
CA THR A 62 -13.00 12.15 -1.21
C THR A 62 -13.70 12.76 0.01
N GLY A 63 -13.20 13.89 0.54
CA GLY A 63 -13.65 14.44 1.83
C GLY A 63 -13.06 13.74 3.06
N ALA A 64 -12.15 12.79 2.85
CA ALA A 64 -11.44 12.09 3.91
C ALA A 64 -10.19 12.87 4.36
N THR A 65 -9.59 12.43 5.47
CA THR A 65 -8.35 13.01 6.02
C THR A 65 -7.27 11.96 6.25
N ILE A 66 -6.01 12.40 6.20
CA ILE A 66 -4.87 11.54 6.53
C ILE A 66 -4.63 11.59 8.03
N ARG A 67 -4.54 10.43 8.68
CA ARG A 67 -4.02 10.28 10.03
C ARG A 67 -2.60 9.75 9.99
N PRO A 68 -1.57 10.61 10.12
CA PRO A 68 -0.21 10.21 9.86
C PRO A 68 0.36 9.30 10.96
N ILE A 69 1.25 8.38 10.59
CA ILE A 69 2.21 7.79 11.53
C ILE A 69 3.51 8.57 11.37
N THR A 70 3.83 9.42 12.35
CA THR A 70 5.09 10.17 12.34
C THR A 70 6.27 9.23 12.48
N THR A 71 7.18 9.30 11.51
CA THR A 71 8.46 8.58 11.55
C THR A 71 9.63 9.56 11.47
N THR A 72 10.83 9.11 11.87
CA THR A 72 12.02 9.98 11.87
C THR A 72 13.21 9.32 11.16
N PRO A 73 14.16 10.11 10.64
CA PRO A 73 15.37 9.58 10.02
C PRO A 73 16.21 8.73 10.99
N GLU A 74 16.24 9.08 12.28
CA GLU A 74 17.02 8.36 13.31
C GLU A 74 16.53 6.91 13.51
N GLU A 75 15.25 6.66 13.22
CA GLU A 75 14.63 5.33 13.26
C GLU A 75 14.54 4.66 11.89
N ASN A 76 15.25 5.19 10.88
CA ASN A 76 15.18 4.76 9.47
C ASN A 76 13.76 4.79 8.90
N TYR A 77 12.94 5.72 9.39
CA TYR A 77 11.54 5.88 9.02
C TYR A 77 10.69 4.59 9.21
N LYS A 78 11.05 3.73 10.17
CA LYS A 78 10.28 2.51 10.47
C LYS A 78 8.92 2.87 11.07
N PHE A 79 7.86 2.32 10.47
CA PHE A 79 6.47 2.55 10.91
C PHE A 79 5.71 1.27 11.29
N ALA A 80 6.18 0.09 10.89
CA ALA A 80 5.51 -1.19 11.15
C ALA A 80 5.72 -1.66 12.61
N ILE A 81 5.18 -0.86 13.55
CA ILE A 81 5.21 -1.09 14.99
C ILE A 81 3.76 -1.09 15.45
N ARG A 82 3.27 -2.23 15.96
CA ARG A 82 1.85 -2.44 16.25
C ARG A 82 1.25 -1.31 17.07
N GLU A 83 1.90 -0.94 18.16
CA GLU A 83 1.41 0.09 19.08
C GLU A 83 1.31 1.47 18.41
N ARG A 84 2.21 1.77 17.46
CA ARG A 84 2.17 3.04 16.71
C ARG A 84 1.03 3.07 15.71
N VAL A 85 0.82 1.95 15.00
CA VAL A 85 -0.26 1.83 14.01
C VAL A 85 -1.62 1.85 14.71
N GLU A 86 -1.80 1.05 15.76
CA GLU A 86 -3.06 0.94 16.49
C GLU A 86 -3.44 2.23 17.23
N ALA A 87 -2.46 3.02 17.70
CA ALA A 87 -2.72 4.34 18.27
C ALA A 87 -3.35 5.34 17.27
N CYS A 88 -3.18 5.08 15.97
CA CYS A 88 -3.80 5.86 14.91
C CYS A 88 -5.20 5.36 14.53
N ILE A 89 -5.64 4.20 15.00
CA ILE A 89 -6.94 3.63 14.62
C ILE A 89 -8.05 4.24 15.50
N ASN A 90 -9.17 4.61 14.87
CA ASN A 90 -10.42 5.03 15.50
C ASN A 90 -11.64 4.57 14.69
N GLU A 91 -12.83 4.98 15.09
CA GLU A 91 -14.10 4.66 14.43
C GLU A 91 -14.24 5.22 13.00
N HIS A 92 -13.43 6.21 12.63
CA HIS A 92 -13.39 6.81 11.29
C HIS A 92 -12.32 6.16 10.39
N THR A 93 -11.45 5.31 10.95
CA THR A 93 -10.35 4.73 10.19
C THR A 93 -10.89 3.70 9.20
N ARG A 94 -10.54 3.90 7.93
CA ARG A 94 -11.04 3.06 6.83
C ARG A 94 -9.96 2.21 6.17
N ALA A 95 -8.73 2.72 6.13
CA ALA A 95 -7.64 2.05 5.44
C ALA A 95 -6.27 2.42 6.03
N ILE A 96 -5.27 1.60 5.71
CA ILE A 96 -3.85 1.88 5.86
C ILE A 96 -3.24 1.90 4.46
N LEU A 97 -2.51 2.95 4.10
CA LEU A 97 -1.82 3.09 2.82
C LEU A 97 -0.33 3.36 3.06
N PHE A 98 0.53 2.59 2.41
CA PHE A 98 1.98 2.84 2.42
C PHE A 98 2.60 2.46 1.08
N THR A 99 3.75 3.07 0.78
CA THR A 99 4.59 2.65 -0.34
C THR A 99 5.67 1.70 0.18
N ASN A 100 5.87 0.56 -0.48
CA ASN A 100 6.94 -0.37 -0.14
C ASN A 100 7.58 -0.94 -1.43
N PRO A 101 8.86 -0.65 -1.72
CA PRO A 101 9.78 0.27 -1.04
C PRO A 101 9.30 1.72 -0.93
N GLY A 102 9.63 2.37 0.19
CA GLY A 102 9.16 3.70 0.57
C GLY A 102 9.62 4.82 -0.36
N ASN A 103 8.69 5.72 -0.70
CA ASN A 103 8.98 7.01 -1.34
C ASN A 103 8.45 8.11 -0.42
N PRO A 104 9.29 9.01 0.13
CA PRO A 104 10.68 9.29 -0.28
C PRO A 104 11.78 8.55 0.52
N THR A 105 11.43 7.70 1.48
CA THR A 105 12.35 7.24 2.53
C THR A 105 13.29 6.11 2.11
N GLY A 106 12.94 5.34 1.08
CA GLY A 106 13.64 4.11 0.70
C GLY A 106 13.45 2.94 1.69
N THR A 107 12.62 3.10 2.73
CA THR A 107 12.36 2.05 3.73
C THR A 107 11.74 0.83 3.08
N ILE A 108 12.24 -0.36 3.40
CA ILE A 108 11.70 -1.63 2.92
C ILE A 108 11.20 -2.41 4.13
N LEU A 109 9.93 -2.80 4.09
CA LEU A 109 9.36 -3.70 5.10
C LEU A 109 9.83 -5.13 4.86
N THR A 110 10.24 -5.77 5.94
CA THR A 110 10.47 -7.23 5.98
C THR A 110 9.15 -7.99 5.82
N GLU A 111 9.23 -9.30 5.56
CA GLU A 111 8.06 -10.19 5.49
C GLU A 111 7.26 -10.17 6.81
N GLU A 112 7.95 -10.15 7.96
CA GLU A 112 7.32 -10.07 9.28
C GLU A 112 6.60 -8.73 9.48
N GLU A 113 7.21 -7.62 9.05
CA GLU A 113 6.61 -6.29 9.13
C GLU A 113 5.41 -6.15 8.17
N LEU A 114 5.48 -6.68 6.94
CA LEU A 114 4.34 -6.71 6.01
C LEU A 114 3.17 -7.52 6.57
N ARG A 115 3.45 -8.70 7.13
CA ARG A 115 2.43 -9.54 7.76
C ARG A 115 1.80 -8.84 8.96
N LEU A 116 2.61 -8.19 9.80
CA LEU A 116 2.11 -7.41 10.93
C LEU A 116 1.13 -6.32 10.49
N MET A 117 1.46 -5.57 9.43
CA MET A 117 0.58 -4.54 8.90
C MET A 117 -0.74 -5.14 8.38
N ALA A 118 -0.67 -6.28 7.68
CA ALA A 118 -1.85 -6.97 7.15
C ALA A 118 -2.72 -7.57 8.27
N ASP A 119 -2.12 -8.09 9.34
CA ASP A 119 -2.81 -8.59 10.53
C ASP A 119 -3.59 -7.46 11.21
N ILE A 120 -2.96 -6.30 11.45
CA ILE A 120 -3.63 -5.13 12.02
C ILE A 120 -4.81 -4.70 11.14
N ALA A 121 -4.60 -4.60 9.81
CA ALA A 121 -5.69 -4.21 8.92
C ALA A 121 -6.87 -5.20 8.99
N LYS A 122 -6.59 -6.50 8.99
CA LYS A 122 -7.62 -7.53 9.06
C LYS A 122 -8.35 -7.56 10.40
N GLU A 123 -7.62 -7.49 11.52
CA GLU A 123 -8.16 -7.49 12.88
C GLU A 123 -9.13 -6.32 13.12
N HIS A 124 -8.84 -5.16 12.51
CA HIS A 124 -9.64 -3.94 12.62
C HIS A 124 -10.60 -3.73 11.43
N ASN A 125 -10.73 -4.72 10.54
CA ASN A 125 -11.60 -4.66 9.34
C ASN A 125 -11.34 -3.43 8.44
N LEU A 126 -10.06 -3.11 8.24
CA LEU A 126 -9.56 -2.04 7.40
C LEU A 126 -9.07 -2.58 6.05
N PHE A 127 -9.08 -1.74 5.03
CA PHE A 127 -8.30 -2.00 3.83
C PHE A 127 -6.81 -1.76 4.09
N ILE A 128 -5.95 -2.53 3.41
CA ILE A 128 -4.51 -2.30 3.37
C ILE A 128 -4.07 -2.11 1.92
N ILE A 129 -3.54 -0.94 1.63
CA ILE A 129 -3.11 -0.54 0.29
C ILE A 129 -1.59 -0.51 0.24
N GLY A 130 -1.01 -1.40 -0.55
CA GLY A 130 0.41 -1.38 -0.89
C GLY A 130 0.63 -0.66 -2.20
N ASP A 131 1.23 0.53 -2.16
CA ASP A 131 1.82 1.14 -3.35
C ASP A 131 3.19 0.50 -3.60
N GLU A 132 3.21 -0.43 -4.56
CA GLU A 132 4.35 -1.28 -4.89
C GLU A 132 5.01 -0.87 -6.22
N VAL A 133 4.80 0.36 -6.69
CA VAL A 133 5.39 0.84 -7.96
C VAL A 133 6.93 0.80 -7.96
N TYR A 134 7.54 0.75 -6.78
CA TYR A 134 8.99 0.61 -6.59
C TYR A 134 9.43 -0.82 -6.21
N ARG A 135 8.54 -1.83 -6.22
CA ARG A 135 8.83 -3.17 -5.68
C ARG A 135 10.16 -3.77 -6.16
N GLU A 136 10.54 -3.54 -7.41
CA GLU A 136 11.78 -4.10 -7.98
C GLU A 136 13.02 -3.22 -7.77
N PHE A 137 12.89 -2.06 -7.12
CA PHE A 137 13.98 -1.12 -6.82
C PHE A 137 14.56 -1.38 -5.42
N VAL A 138 15.04 -2.61 -5.21
CA VAL A 138 15.64 -3.04 -3.95
C VAL A 138 17.14 -3.23 -4.13
N TYR A 139 17.93 -2.58 -3.28
CA TYR A 139 19.39 -2.57 -3.35
C TYR A 139 19.93 -3.07 -2.00
N GLY A 140 20.48 -4.29 -1.97
CA GLY A 140 21.00 -4.87 -0.71
C GLY A 140 20.94 -6.39 -0.64
N GLY A 141 20.09 -7.02 -1.46
CA GLY A 141 19.82 -8.46 -1.39
C GLY A 141 18.48 -8.80 -0.72
N GLU A 142 17.75 -7.78 -0.30
CA GLU A 142 16.49 -7.89 0.40
C GLU A 142 15.45 -8.52 -0.53
N LYS A 143 14.68 -9.46 0.02
CA LYS A 143 13.73 -10.22 -0.78
C LYS A 143 12.58 -9.32 -1.21
N LEU A 144 12.29 -9.32 -2.51
CA LEU A 144 11.09 -8.68 -3.03
C LEU A 144 9.86 -9.42 -2.49
N MET A 145 8.97 -8.67 -1.83
CA MET A 145 7.71 -9.21 -1.36
C MET A 145 6.55 -8.27 -1.69
N SER A 146 5.47 -8.84 -2.22
CA SER A 146 4.20 -8.16 -2.41
C SER A 146 3.22 -8.52 -1.31
N LEU A 147 2.32 -7.61 -0.94
CA LEU A 147 1.16 -7.92 -0.10
C LEU A 147 0.31 -9.06 -0.70
N LEU A 148 0.28 -9.19 -2.03
CA LEU A 148 -0.45 -10.28 -2.71
C LEU A 148 0.15 -11.68 -2.48
N GLN A 149 1.33 -11.79 -1.88
CA GLN A 149 1.89 -13.08 -1.45
C GLN A 149 1.36 -13.54 -0.08
N LEU A 150 0.63 -12.69 0.64
CA LEU A 150 0.04 -13.05 1.93
C LEU A 150 -1.31 -13.74 1.72
N GLU A 151 -1.41 -15.02 2.12
CA GLU A 151 -2.67 -15.77 2.09
C GLU A 151 -3.59 -15.39 3.25
N GLY A 152 -4.89 -15.31 3.00
CA GLY A 152 -5.92 -15.03 4.01
C GLY A 152 -6.24 -13.56 4.22
N TYR A 153 -5.73 -12.65 3.38
CA TYR A 153 -5.99 -11.20 3.44
C TYR A 153 -6.66 -10.68 2.16
N GLU A 154 -7.22 -11.58 1.35
CA GLU A 154 -7.73 -11.30 0.00
C GLU A 154 -8.86 -10.26 -0.01
N ASP A 155 -9.63 -10.17 1.07
CA ASP A 155 -10.72 -9.20 1.23
C ASP A 155 -10.25 -7.81 1.70
N ASN A 156 -9.01 -7.70 2.21
CA ASN A 156 -8.44 -6.47 2.79
C ASN A 156 -7.41 -5.81 1.87
N VAL A 157 -6.66 -6.62 1.10
CA VAL A 157 -5.48 -6.17 0.35
C VAL A 157 -5.86 -5.54 -1.00
N VAL A 158 -5.31 -4.35 -1.24
CA VAL A 158 -5.26 -3.71 -2.55
C VAL A 158 -3.80 -3.39 -2.88
N VAL A 159 -3.35 -3.78 -4.08
CA VAL A 159 -1.99 -3.44 -4.55
C VAL A 159 -2.06 -2.50 -5.75
N ILE A 160 -1.27 -1.44 -5.67
CA ILE A 160 -1.02 -0.52 -6.77
C ILE A 160 0.36 -0.85 -7.36
N ASP A 161 0.40 -1.17 -8.65
CA ASP A 161 1.65 -1.41 -9.39
C ASP A 161 1.63 -0.59 -10.70
N SER A 162 2.80 -0.36 -11.28
CA SER A 162 2.97 0.44 -12.49
C SER A 162 4.20 0.02 -13.29
N VAL A 163 4.10 0.14 -14.61
CA VAL A 163 5.22 -0.01 -15.54
C VAL A 163 6.13 1.22 -15.61
N SER A 164 5.64 2.39 -15.16
CA SER A 164 6.31 3.68 -15.39
C SER A 164 7.71 3.76 -14.81
N LYS A 165 7.90 3.32 -13.56
CA LYS A 165 9.22 3.32 -12.91
C LYS A 165 10.09 2.20 -13.44
N ARG A 166 9.54 0.98 -13.44
CA ARG A 166 10.23 -0.25 -13.82
C ARG A 166 10.79 -0.22 -15.25
N PHE A 167 10.05 0.37 -16.19
CA PHE A 167 10.39 0.35 -17.61
C PHE A 167 10.64 1.72 -18.24
N SER A 168 10.63 2.80 -17.44
CA SER A 168 10.74 4.19 -17.95
C SER A 168 9.71 4.49 -19.05
N ALA A 169 8.48 4.00 -18.84
CA ALA A 169 7.36 4.11 -19.77
C ALA A 169 6.48 5.32 -19.48
#